data_AF-A0A7C5IWR6-F1
#
_entry.id   AF-A0A7C5IWR6-F1
#
_cell.length_a   1.000
_cell.length_b   1.000
_cell.length_c   1.000
_cell.angle_alpha   90.00
_cell.angle_beta   90.00
_cell.angle_gamma   90.00
#
_symmetry.space_group_name_H-M   'P 1'
#
loop_
_entity.id
_entity.type
_entity.pdbx_description
1 polymer ?
#
loop_
_entity_poly.entity_id
_entity_poly.type
_entity_poly.pdbx_seq_one_letter_code
_entity_poly.pdbx_strand_id
1 'polypeptide(L)'
;MGNSLKNLSRKVRVYLHITKASGIARRYFVMNGFDGAMTIFGIVLGSWMAGVQKPEVVLLAGFGACLAMGVSGFFGAFIAEKAERERHLKDMEEATKNRVKPIHYDAVRFVVYYVALIDGLSPALTATISLTPFILASIKIISISNAYFASLALSMTSLFLLGIYLGRIAKGNGWLYGVTMIAVGALTALVILLIQLFLGA
;
A
#
# COMPACT_ATOMS: atom_id res chain seq x y z
N MET A 1 -28.50 2.71 13.70
CA MET A 1 -27.23 2.40 12.98
C MET A 1 -26.00 2.20 13.88
N GLY A 2 -25.93 2.74 15.12
CA GLY A 2 -24.73 2.62 15.98
C GLY A 2 -24.38 1.21 16.53
N ASN A 3 -25.36 0.32 16.71
CA ASN A 3 -25.11 -1.02 17.29
C ASN A 3 -24.47 -2.01 16.29
N SER A 4 -24.72 -1.87 15.00
CA SER A 4 -24.17 -2.78 13.98
C SER A 4 -22.66 -2.58 13.76
N LEU A 5 -22.21 -1.32 13.74
CA LEU A 5 -20.79 -0.95 13.61
C LEU A 5 -19.94 -1.39 14.83
N LYS A 6 -20.52 -1.30 16.05
CA LYS A 6 -19.86 -1.79 17.26
C LYS A 6 -19.73 -3.33 17.26
N ASN A 7 -20.74 -4.04 16.76
CA ASN A 7 -20.70 -5.49 16.65
C ASN A 7 -19.69 -5.97 15.59
N LEU A 8 -19.64 -5.30 14.43
CA LEU A 8 -18.68 -5.61 13.38
C LEU A 8 -17.24 -5.38 13.82
N SER A 9 -16.94 -4.21 14.41
CA SER A 9 -15.59 -3.88 14.90
C SER A 9 -15.11 -4.82 16.00
N ARG A 10 -16.02 -5.26 16.90
CA ARG A 10 -15.72 -6.28 17.90
C ARG A 10 -15.40 -7.62 17.25
N LYS A 11 -16.18 -8.05 16.24
CA LYS A 11 -15.94 -9.31 15.52
C LYS A 11 -14.60 -9.31 14.79
N VAL A 12 -14.27 -8.22 14.09
CA VAL A 12 -12.95 -8.04 13.44
C VAL A 12 -11.83 -8.15 14.47
N ARG A 13 -11.95 -7.45 15.60
CA ARG A 13 -10.92 -7.49 16.66
C ARG A 13 -10.71 -8.89 17.21
N VAL A 14 -11.79 -9.63 17.45
CA VAL A 14 -11.73 -11.02 17.96
C VAL A 14 -11.05 -11.92 16.94
N TYR A 15 -11.42 -11.85 15.67
CA TYR A 15 -10.82 -12.70 14.63
C TYR A 15 -9.35 -12.39 14.40
N LEU A 16 -8.98 -11.10 14.35
CA LEU A 16 -7.58 -10.69 14.25
C LEU A 16 -6.75 -11.09 15.46
N HIS A 17 -7.34 -11.13 16.65
CA HIS A 17 -6.66 -11.56 17.86
C HIS A 17 -6.44 -13.08 17.86
N ILE A 18 -7.46 -13.86 17.51
CA ILE A 18 -7.40 -15.33 17.43
C ILE A 18 -6.32 -15.78 16.43
N THR A 19 -6.24 -15.13 15.26
CA THR A 19 -5.26 -15.49 14.22
C THR A 19 -3.94 -14.74 14.33
N LYS A 20 -3.80 -13.82 15.31
CA LYS A 20 -2.67 -12.89 15.44
C LYS A 20 -2.39 -12.07 14.16
N ALA A 21 -3.38 -11.89 13.29
CA ALA A 21 -3.20 -11.30 11.97
C ALA A 21 -3.13 -9.76 11.96
N SER A 22 -3.34 -9.09 13.11
CA SER A 22 -3.17 -7.63 13.19
C SER A 22 -1.77 -7.16 12.77
N GLY A 23 -0.72 -7.96 13.03
CA GLY A 23 0.63 -7.65 12.61
C GLY A 23 0.79 -7.73 11.08
N ILE A 24 0.20 -8.75 10.47
CA ILE A 24 0.26 -8.99 9.03
C ILE A 24 -0.47 -7.90 8.27
N ALA A 25 -1.70 -7.58 8.68
CA ALA A 25 -2.48 -6.50 8.09
C ALA A 25 -1.72 -5.15 8.09
N ARG A 26 -1.05 -4.80 9.19
CA ARG A 26 -0.22 -3.59 9.25
C ARG A 26 0.99 -3.66 8.33
N ARG A 27 1.64 -4.82 8.23
CA ARG A 27 2.81 -5.02 7.38
C ARG A 27 2.44 -4.83 5.90
N TYR A 28 1.37 -5.48 5.45
CA TYR A 28 0.86 -5.37 4.09
C TYR A 28 0.40 -3.95 3.76
N PHE A 29 -0.32 -3.30 4.67
CA PHE A 29 -0.71 -1.89 4.48
C PHE A 29 0.50 -0.97 4.23
N VAL A 30 1.57 -1.12 5.03
CA VAL A 30 2.75 -0.25 4.90
C VAL A 30 3.57 -0.61 3.66
N MET A 31 3.77 -1.91 3.39
CA MET A 31 4.57 -2.38 2.27
C MET A 31 3.94 -1.98 0.94
N ASN A 32 2.67 -2.32 0.72
CA ASN A 32 1.99 -1.99 -0.53
C ASN A 32 1.62 -0.50 -0.61
N GLY A 33 1.35 0.18 0.51
CA GLY A 33 1.20 1.63 0.52
C GLY A 33 2.50 2.35 0.11
N PHE A 34 3.65 1.86 0.58
CA PHE A 34 4.95 2.35 0.14
C PHE A 34 5.14 2.12 -1.37
N ASP A 35 4.81 0.92 -1.87
CA ASP A 35 4.92 0.61 -3.30
C ASP A 35 4.02 1.52 -4.16
N GLY A 36 2.80 1.81 -3.72
CA GLY A 36 1.91 2.74 -4.41
C GLY A 36 2.47 4.16 -4.49
N ALA A 37 2.95 4.70 -3.35
CA ALA A 37 3.57 6.03 -3.32
C ALA A 37 4.85 6.11 -4.16
N MET A 38 5.74 5.11 -4.06
CA MET A 38 6.98 5.03 -4.83
C MET A 38 6.74 4.87 -6.34
N THR A 39 5.76 4.05 -6.72
CA THR A 39 5.42 3.82 -8.13
C THR A 39 4.92 5.11 -8.77
N ILE A 40 4.01 5.83 -8.13
CA ILE A 40 3.55 7.12 -8.65
C ILE A 40 4.70 8.14 -8.66
N PHE A 41 5.53 8.19 -7.62
CA PHE A 41 6.71 9.05 -7.62
C PHE A 41 7.61 8.81 -8.85
N GLY A 42 7.93 7.55 -9.13
CA GLY A 42 8.73 7.17 -10.29
C GLY A 42 8.08 7.52 -11.63
N ILE A 43 6.78 7.25 -11.78
CA ILE A 43 6.01 7.60 -13.00
C ILE A 43 6.00 9.11 -13.22
N VAL A 44 5.75 9.89 -12.17
CA VAL A 44 5.68 11.36 -12.24
C VAL A 44 7.05 11.94 -12.57
N LEU A 45 8.10 11.47 -11.90
CA LEU A 45 9.46 11.93 -12.15
C LEU A 45 9.92 11.58 -13.57
N GLY A 46 9.71 10.34 -14.01
CA GLY A 46 10.05 9.91 -15.37
C GLY A 46 9.25 10.64 -16.44
N SER A 47 7.96 10.89 -16.21
CA SER A 47 7.11 11.66 -17.13
C SER A 47 7.54 13.13 -17.23
N TRP A 48 7.99 13.71 -16.11
CA TRP A 48 8.54 15.07 -16.09
C TRP A 48 9.81 15.17 -16.94
N MET A 49 10.74 14.22 -16.73
CA MET A 49 11.99 14.12 -17.48
C MET A 49 11.76 13.90 -18.98
N ALA A 50 10.75 13.10 -19.34
CA ALA A 50 10.31 12.90 -20.72
C ALA A 50 9.52 14.08 -21.32
N GLY A 51 9.33 15.18 -20.58
CA GLY A 51 8.64 16.37 -21.07
C GLY A 51 7.13 16.19 -21.34
N VAL A 52 6.48 15.22 -20.68
CA VAL A 52 5.06 14.92 -20.90
C VAL A 52 4.19 16.10 -20.43
N GLN A 53 3.47 16.72 -21.37
CA GLN A 53 2.62 17.90 -21.09
C GLN A 53 1.14 17.55 -20.82
N LYS A 54 0.70 16.34 -21.18
CA LYS A 54 -0.69 15.91 -21.04
C LYS A 54 -0.91 15.21 -19.69
N PRO A 55 -1.68 15.78 -18.74
CA PRO A 55 -1.90 15.16 -17.44
C PRO A 55 -2.60 13.81 -17.55
N GLU A 56 -3.41 13.59 -18.58
CA GLU A 56 -4.13 12.34 -18.84
C GLU A 56 -3.18 11.16 -19.01
N VAL A 57 -2.00 11.38 -19.59
CA VAL A 57 -0.98 10.33 -19.78
C VAL A 57 -0.45 9.86 -18.42
N VAL A 58 -0.15 10.80 -17.53
CA VAL A 58 0.34 10.49 -16.17
C VAL A 58 -0.75 9.83 -15.34
N LEU A 59 -2.00 10.30 -15.46
CA LEU A 59 -3.14 9.68 -14.78
C LEU A 59 -3.37 8.25 -15.25
N LEU A 60 -3.36 7.99 -16.56
CA LEU A 60 -3.57 6.66 -17.11
C LEU A 60 -2.44 5.70 -16.71
N ALA A 61 -1.18 6.16 -16.79
CA ALA A 61 -0.03 5.37 -16.36
C ALA A 61 -0.09 5.08 -14.85
N GLY A 62 -0.38 6.10 -14.03
CA GLY A 62 -0.43 5.99 -12.58
C GLY A 62 -1.57 5.10 -12.08
N PHE A 63 -2.80 5.34 -12.54
CA PHE A 63 -3.95 4.51 -12.17
C PHE A 63 -3.81 3.09 -12.73
N GLY A 64 -3.31 2.93 -13.96
CA GLY A 64 -3.06 1.62 -14.56
C GLY A 64 -2.07 0.80 -13.74
N ALA A 65 -0.93 1.40 -13.38
CA ALA A 65 0.08 0.75 -12.54
C ALA A 65 -0.48 0.39 -11.16
N CYS A 66 -1.21 1.29 -10.51
CA CYS A 66 -1.74 1.05 -9.16
C CYS A 66 -2.91 0.08 -9.14
N LEU A 67 -3.71 0.03 -10.20
CA LEU A 67 -4.76 -0.98 -10.34
C LEU A 67 -4.15 -2.36 -10.56
N ALA A 68 -3.13 -2.48 -11.42
CA ALA A 68 -2.39 -3.71 -11.61
C ALA A 68 -1.75 -4.19 -10.29
N MET A 69 -1.11 -3.27 -9.56
CA MET A 69 -0.52 -3.54 -8.25
C MET A 69 -1.57 -3.93 -7.20
N GLY A 70 -2.71 -3.25 -7.15
CA GLY A 70 -3.78 -3.57 -6.21
C GLY A 70 -4.43 -4.93 -6.46
N VAL A 71 -4.66 -5.29 -7.74
CA VAL A 71 -5.13 -6.63 -8.13
C VAL A 71 -4.09 -7.68 -7.79
N SER A 72 -2.82 -7.44 -8.14
CA SER A 72 -1.71 -8.36 -7.85
C SER A 72 -1.53 -8.57 -6.34
N GLY A 73 -1.55 -7.51 -5.54
CA GLY A 73 -1.46 -7.56 -4.09
C GLY A 73 -2.64 -8.32 -3.48
N PHE A 74 -3.88 -7.99 -3.88
CA PHE A 74 -5.07 -8.68 -3.39
C PHE A 74 -4.99 -10.20 -3.60
N PHE A 75 -4.80 -10.64 -4.83
CA PHE A 75 -4.78 -12.08 -5.13
C PHE A 75 -3.51 -12.76 -4.60
N GLY A 76 -2.36 -12.08 -4.64
CA GLY A 76 -1.10 -12.57 -4.10
C GLY A 76 -1.18 -12.82 -2.59
N ALA A 77 -1.61 -11.82 -1.82
CA ALA A 77 -1.84 -11.94 -0.39
C ALA A 77 -2.94 -12.95 -0.07
N PHE A 78 -4.03 -13.00 -0.85
CA PHE A 78 -5.10 -13.97 -0.66
C PHE A 78 -4.60 -15.41 -0.77
N ILE A 79 -3.87 -15.75 -1.84
CA ILE A 79 -3.38 -17.11 -2.07
C ILE A 79 -2.33 -17.47 -1.01
N ALA A 80 -1.39 -16.57 -0.73
CA ALA A 80 -0.32 -16.80 0.24
C ALA A 80 -0.87 -17.00 1.66
N GLU A 81 -1.73 -16.08 2.14
CA GLU A 81 -2.33 -16.21 3.46
C GLU A 81 -3.28 -17.41 3.53
N LYS A 82 -4.04 -17.72 2.47
CA LYS A 82 -4.89 -18.91 2.48
C LYS A 82 -4.07 -20.18 2.71
N ALA A 83 -2.96 -20.35 1.99
CA ALA A 83 -2.08 -21.52 2.13
C ALA A 83 -1.50 -21.62 3.55
N GLU A 84 -0.97 -20.52 4.10
CA GLU A 84 -0.41 -20.50 5.46
C GLU A 84 -1.47 -20.77 6.53
N ARG A 85 -2.67 -20.19 6.40
CA ARG A 85 -3.73 -20.37 7.40
C ARG A 85 -4.38 -21.75 7.36
N GLU A 86 -4.55 -22.33 6.18
CA GLU A 86 -5.05 -23.70 6.04
C GLU A 86 -4.04 -24.71 6.60
N ARG A 87 -2.74 -24.52 6.35
CA ARG A 87 -1.68 -25.33 6.98
C ARG A 87 -1.74 -25.23 8.50
N HIS A 88 -1.76 -24.01 9.03
CA HIS A 88 -1.81 -23.80 10.48
C HIS A 88 -3.05 -24.44 11.13
N LEU A 89 -4.19 -24.43 10.43
CA LEU A 89 -5.42 -25.04 10.90
C LEU A 89 -5.31 -26.58 10.95
N LYS A 90 -4.68 -27.20 9.95
CA LYS A 90 -4.40 -28.65 9.95
C LYS A 90 -3.45 -29.05 11.08
N ASP A 91 -2.38 -28.28 11.30
CA ASP A 91 -1.45 -28.52 12.41
C ASP A 91 -2.19 -28.46 13.77
N MET A 92 -3.16 -27.54 13.92
CA MET A 92 -4.01 -27.46 15.11
C MET A 92 -4.97 -28.64 15.24
N GLU A 93 -5.56 -29.12 14.15
CA GLU A 93 -6.43 -30.31 14.12
C GLU A 93 -5.69 -31.54 14.60
N GLU A 94 -4.49 -31.79 14.06
CA GLU A 94 -3.62 -32.91 14.45
C GLU A 94 -3.24 -32.84 15.93
N ALA A 95 -2.76 -31.68 16.39
CA ALA A 95 -2.34 -31.48 17.78
C ALA A 95 -3.50 -31.63 18.79
N THR A 96 -4.73 -31.31 18.37
CA THR A 96 -5.93 -31.34 19.24
C THR A 96 -6.79 -32.59 19.01
N LYS A 97 -6.34 -33.56 18.21
CA LYS A 97 -7.12 -34.76 17.83
C LYS A 97 -8.52 -34.39 17.29
N ASN A 98 -8.58 -33.47 16.33
CA ASN A 98 -9.79 -32.96 15.68
C ASN A 98 -10.79 -32.26 16.61
N ARG A 99 -10.35 -31.69 17.74
CA ARG A 99 -11.18 -30.92 18.68
C ARG A 99 -11.02 -29.39 18.53
N VAL A 100 -10.79 -28.91 17.32
CA VAL A 100 -10.67 -27.47 17.03
C VAL A 100 -12.05 -26.82 17.06
N LYS A 101 -12.18 -25.67 17.75
CA LYS A 101 -13.47 -24.97 17.86
C LYS A 101 -13.87 -24.33 16.51
N PRO A 102 -15.16 -24.32 16.13
CA PRO A 102 -15.64 -23.72 14.88
C PRO A 102 -15.19 -22.27 14.63
N ILE A 103 -15.03 -21.49 15.71
CA ILE A 103 -14.58 -20.09 15.64
C ILE A 103 -13.20 -19.91 14.97
N HIS A 104 -12.33 -20.93 15.00
CA HIS A 104 -11.03 -20.84 14.33
C HIS A 104 -11.17 -20.92 12.80
N TYR A 105 -12.06 -21.76 12.29
CA TYR A 105 -12.35 -21.85 10.85
C TYR A 105 -12.91 -20.53 10.31
N ASP A 106 -13.88 -19.96 11.04
CA ASP A 106 -14.47 -18.68 10.68
C ASP A 106 -13.44 -17.54 10.71
N ALA A 107 -12.57 -17.54 11.73
CA ALA A 107 -11.53 -16.53 11.87
C ALA A 107 -10.48 -16.64 10.74
N VAL A 108 -10.05 -17.84 10.38
CA VAL A 108 -9.13 -18.09 9.25
C VAL A 108 -9.73 -17.57 7.96
N ARG A 109 -10.96 -17.98 7.62
CA ARG A 109 -11.62 -17.55 6.38
C ARG A 109 -11.74 -16.04 6.30
N PHE A 110 -12.18 -15.40 7.38
CA PHE A 110 -12.32 -13.94 7.42
C PHE A 110 -10.99 -13.21 7.24
N VAL A 111 -9.95 -13.65 7.95
CA VAL A 111 -8.65 -12.97 8.00
C VAL A 111 -7.97 -12.97 6.65
N VAL A 112 -8.05 -14.08 5.90
CA VAL A 112 -7.48 -14.17 4.55
C VAL A 112 -8.06 -13.07 3.65
N TYR A 113 -9.38 -12.92 3.59
CA TYR A 113 -10.01 -11.86 2.80
C TYR A 113 -9.69 -10.45 3.34
N TYR A 114 -9.69 -10.28 4.67
CA TYR A 114 -9.43 -8.99 5.29
C TYR A 114 -8.00 -8.49 4.99
N VAL A 115 -7.01 -9.36 5.11
CA VAL A 115 -5.61 -9.05 4.87
C VAL A 115 -5.37 -8.78 3.39
N ALA A 116 -5.93 -9.61 2.49
CA ALA A 116 -5.86 -9.39 1.05
C ALA A 116 -6.47 -8.05 0.62
N LEU A 117 -7.61 -7.66 1.21
CA LEU A 117 -8.26 -6.39 0.93
C LEU A 117 -7.42 -5.20 1.38
N ILE A 118 -6.79 -5.28 2.56
CA ILE A 118 -5.86 -4.23 3.02
C ILE A 118 -4.67 -4.12 2.08
N ASP A 119 -4.10 -5.26 1.69
CA ASP A 119 -2.96 -5.31 0.79
C ASP A 119 -3.29 -4.66 -0.55
N GLY A 120 -4.39 -5.07 -1.20
CA GLY A 120 -4.77 -4.54 -2.51
C GLY A 120 -5.28 -3.10 -2.52
N LEU A 121 -5.88 -2.60 -1.43
CA LEU A 121 -6.36 -1.21 -1.36
C LEU A 121 -5.27 -0.21 -0.99
N SER A 122 -4.23 -0.64 -0.28
CA SER A 122 -3.20 0.27 0.22
C SER A 122 -2.46 1.05 -0.88
N PRO A 123 -2.05 0.47 -2.04
CA PRO A 123 -1.40 1.23 -3.11
C PRO A 123 -2.34 2.27 -3.71
N ALA A 124 -3.62 1.92 -3.88
CA ALA A 124 -4.61 2.81 -4.47
C ALA A 124 -4.83 4.07 -3.61
N LEU A 125 -4.84 3.93 -2.28
CA LEU A 125 -4.96 5.05 -1.35
C LEU A 125 -3.79 6.02 -1.50
N THR A 126 -2.55 5.50 -1.46
CA THR A 126 -1.35 6.33 -1.57
C THR A 126 -1.19 6.93 -2.95
N ALA A 127 -1.55 6.18 -4.00
CA ALA A 127 -1.50 6.65 -5.37
C ALA A 127 -2.48 7.79 -5.63
N THR A 128 -3.70 7.69 -5.08
CA THR A 128 -4.72 8.74 -5.22
C THR A 128 -4.23 10.07 -4.63
N ILE A 129 -3.57 10.03 -3.46
CA ILE A 129 -2.96 11.23 -2.86
C ILE A 129 -1.96 11.85 -3.84
N SER A 130 -1.04 11.05 -4.36
CA SER A 130 0.00 11.52 -5.29
C SER A 130 -0.54 11.97 -6.65
N LEU A 131 -1.61 11.37 -7.17
CA LEU A 131 -2.21 11.71 -8.47
C LEU A 131 -3.20 12.89 -8.40
N THR A 132 -3.61 13.30 -7.19
CA THR A 132 -4.58 14.39 -7.01
C THR A 132 -4.20 15.68 -7.77
N PRO A 133 -2.93 16.15 -7.78
CA PRO A 133 -2.56 17.33 -8.57
C PRO A 133 -2.77 17.16 -10.08
N PHE A 134 -2.58 15.96 -10.62
CA PHE A 134 -2.82 15.70 -12.04
C PHE A 134 -4.31 15.66 -12.38
N ILE A 135 -5.15 15.20 -11.44
CA ILE A 135 -6.61 15.31 -11.59
C ILE A 135 -7.01 16.79 -11.69
N LEU A 136 -6.47 17.64 -10.79
CA LEU A 136 -6.70 19.09 -10.81
C LEU A 136 -6.17 19.76 -12.08
N ALA A 137 -5.04 19.28 -12.62
CA ALA A 137 -4.49 19.77 -13.88
C ALA A 137 -5.36 19.40 -15.10
N SER A 138 -5.93 18.18 -15.13
CA SER A 138 -6.82 17.73 -16.21
C SER A 138 -8.10 18.56 -16.28
N ILE A 139 -8.64 19.00 -15.13
CA ILE A 139 -9.76 19.95 -15.07
C ILE A 139 -9.35 21.42 -15.15
N LYS A 140 -8.09 21.70 -15.51
CA LYS A 140 -7.52 23.05 -15.75
C LYS A 140 -7.52 23.99 -14.53
N ILE A 141 -7.53 23.46 -13.31
CA ILE A 141 -7.42 24.29 -12.08
C ILE A 141 -5.98 24.73 -11.84
N ILE A 142 -5.01 23.85 -12.13
CA ILE A 142 -3.58 24.15 -11.98
C ILE A 142 -2.81 23.87 -13.27
N SER A 143 -1.65 24.51 -13.44
CA SER A 143 -0.74 24.21 -14.54
C SER A 143 -0.08 22.84 -14.39
N ILE A 144 0.32 22.24 -15.51
CA ILE A 144 1.01 20.94 -15.53
C ILE A 144 2.33 20.97 -14.73
N SER A 145 3.08 22.07 -14.80
CA SER A 145 4.31 22.26 -14.02
C SER A 145 4.05 22.23 -12.52
N ASN A 146 3.01 22.95 -12.06
CA ASN A 146 2.61 22.95 -10.65
C ASN A 146 2.13 21.56 -10.22
N ALA A 147 1.47 20.81 -11.11
CA ALA A 147 1.04 19.44 -10.83
C ALA A 147 2.21 18.49 -10.58
N TYR A 148 3.29 18.58 -11.38
CA TYR A 148 4.51 17.80 -11.16
C TYR A 148 5.11 18.07 -9.77
N PHE A 149 5.39 19.33 -9.45
CA PHE A 149 6.00 19.67 -8.15
C PHE A 149 5.11 19.28 -6.96
N ALA A 150 3.80 19.55 -7.04
CA ALA A 150 2.87 19.17 -5.99
C ALA A 150 2.77 17.65 -5.82
N SER A 151 2.77 16.89 -6.91
CA SER A 151 2.67 15.43 -6.87
C SER A 151 3.94 14.78 -6.29
N LEU A 152 5.12 15.26 -6.66
CA LEU A 152 6.39 14.82 -6.07
C LEU A 152 6.44 15.11 -4.58
N ALA A 153 6.03 16.32 -4.16
CA ALA A 153 5.97 16.70 -2.74
C ALA A 153 4.97 15.83 -1.95
N LEU A 154 3.78 15.58 -2.50
CA LEU A 154 2.77 14.71 -1.88
C LEU A 154 3.24 13.26 -1.77
N SER A 155 3.95 12.76 -2.78
CA SER A 155 4.53 11.42 -2.76
C SER A 155 5.59 11.31 -1.65
N MET A 156 6.53 12.26 -1.59
CA MET A 156 7.54 12.30 -0.51
C MET A 156 6.91 12.43 0.88
N THR A 157 5.87 13.25 1.00
CA THR A 157 5.11 13.39 2.26
C THR A 157 4.45 12.08 2.65
N SER A 158 3.85 11.37 1.69
CA SER A 158 3.20 10.08 1.93
C SER A 158 4.22 9.04 2.41
N LEU A 159 5.38 8.95 1.75
CA LEU A 159 6.48 8.07 2.16
C LEU A 159 7.00 8.40 3.56
N PHE A 160 7.18 9.69 3.86
CA PHE A 160 7.62 10.16 5.17
C PHE A 160 6.61 9.77 6.28
N LEU A 161 5.32 9.96 6.03
CA LEU A 161 4.26 9.60 6.97
C LEU A 161 4.15 8.08 7.18
N LEU A 162 4.30 7.29 6.11
CA LEU A 162 4.39 5.82 6.22
C LEU A 162 5.62 5.39 7.02
N GLY A 163 6.75 6.06 6.83
CA GLY A 163 7.96 5.85 7.62
C GLY A 163 7.73 6.16 9.11
N ILE A 164 7.15 7.32 9.44
CA ILE A 164 6.80 7.66 10.83
C ILE A 164 5.87 6.61 11.43
N TYR A 165 4.88 6.16 10.68
CA TYR A 165 3.95 5.12 11.12
C TYR A 165 4.68 3.81 11.44
N LEU A 166 5.60 3.39 10.57
CA LEU A 166 6.40 2.18 10.79
C LEU A 166 7.33 2.33 12.01
N GLY A 167 7.98 3.48 12.18
CA GLY A 167 8.83 3.74 13.34
C GLY A 167 8.05 3.74 14.66
N ARG A 168 6.80 4.22 14.66
CA ARG A 168 5.89 4.11 15.82
C ARG A 168 5.53 2.66 16.12
N ILE A 169 5.27 1.84 15.10
CA ILE A 169 5.02 0.39 15.29
C ILE A 169 6.24 -0.29 15.89
N ALA A 170 7.44 0.09 15.44
CA ALA A 170 8.71 -0.43 15.95
C ALA A 170 9.04 0.03 17.39
N LYS A 171 8.21 0.91 18.00
CA LYS A 171 8.50 1.60 19.26
C LYS A 171 9.85 2.34 19.24
N GLY A 172 10.27 2.79 18.06
CA GLY A 172 11.53 3.50 17.83
C GLY A 172 11.30 4.97 17.46
N ASN A 173 12.34 5.61 16.94
CA ASN A 173 12.26 6.99 16.49
C ASN A 173 11.53 7.09 15.13
N GLY A 174 10.26 7.50 15.16
CA GLY A 174 9.45 7.67 13.93
C GLY A 174 10.07 8.63 12.91
N TRP A 175 10.73 9.69 13.36
CA TRP A 175 11.41 10.63 12.45
C TRP A 175 12.52 9.97 11.66
N LEU A 176 13.31 9.11 12.30
CA LEU A 176 14.39 8.39 11.61
C LEU A 176 13.83 7.52 10.48
N TYR A 177 12.77 6.76 10.75
CA TYR A 177 12.13 5.93 9.72
C TYR A 177 11.53 6.78 8.60
N GLY A 178 10.92 7.93 8.92
CA GLY A 178 10.42 8.87 7.92
C GLY A 178 11.53 9.36 7.00
N VAL A 179 12.65 9.82 7.57
CA VAL A 179 13.81 10.30 6.81
C VAL A 179 14.42 9.18 5.96
N THR A 180 14.51 7.96 6.50
CA THR A 180 14.96 6.78 5.72
C THR A 180 14.09 6.55 4.49
N MET A 181 12.76 6.68 4.62
CA MET A 181 11.85 6.51 3.47
C MET A 181 12.01 7.61 2.42
N ILE A 182 12.24 8.87 2.84
CA ILE A 182 12.60 9.95 1.91
C ILE A 182 13.92 9.63 1.20
N ALA A 183 14.93 9.13 1.92
CA ALA A 183 16.22 8.77 1.34
C ALA A 183 16.09 7.66 0.29
N VAL A 184 15.21 6.68 0.48
CA VAL A 184 14.89 5.66 -0.53
C VAL A 184 14.22 6.29 -1.76
N GLY A 185 13.32 7.25 -1.56
CA GLY A 185 12.74 8.04 -2.65
C GLY A 185 13.79 8.82 -3.45
N ALA A 186 14.72 9.49 -2.76
CA ALA A 186 15.83 10.21 -3.38
C ALA A 186 16.79 9.27 -4.13
N LEU A 187 17.09 8.09 -3.58
CA LEU A 187 17.86 7.06 -4.26
C LEU A 187 17.17 6.59 -5.54
N THR A 188 15.84 6.43 -5.51
CA THR A 188 15.08 6.05 -6.69
C THR A 188 15.10 7.14 -7.75
N ALA A 189 15.00 8.41 -7.34
CA ALA A 189 15.16 9.54 -8.25
C ALA A 189 16.54 9.55 -8.91
N LEU A 190 17.61 9.31 -8.14
CA LEU A 190 18.98 9.18 -8.65
C LEU A 190 19.08 8.07 -9.70
N VAL A 191 18.52 6.89 -9.42
CA VAL A 191 18.53 5.77 -10.36
C VAL A 191 17.79 6.11 -11.66
N ILE A 192 16.62 6.75 -11.56
CA ILE A 192 15.86 7.18 -12.74
C ILE A 192 16.65 8.22 -13.57
N LEU A 193 17.34 9.16 -12.90
CA LEU A 193 18.22 10.14 -13.57
C LEU A 193 19.38 9.47 -14.30
N LEU A 194 20.02 8.46 -13.69
CA LEU A 194 21.08 7.70 -14.34
C LEU A 194 20.57 6.91 -15.55
N ILE A 195 19.37 6.33 -15.45
CA ILE A 195 18.72 5.65 -16.57
C ILE A 195 18.45 6.62 -17.72
N GLN A 196 17.92 7.83 -17.43
CA GLN A 196 17.72 8.85 -18.46
C GLN A 196 19.03 9.20 -19.17
N LEU A 197 20.09 9.48 -18.39
CA LEU A 197 21.40 9.84 -18.92
C LEU A 197 21.94 8.75 -19.86
N PHE A 198 21.77 7.48 -19.49
CA PHE A 198 22.21 6.34 -20.30
C PHE A 198 21.39 6.18 -21.59
N LEU A 199 20.08 6.49 -21.54
CA LEU A 199 19.20 6.42 -22.71
C LEU A 199 19.42 7.58 -23.71
N GLY A 200 20.25 8.59 -23.37
CA GLY A 200 20.61 9.68 -24.27
C GLY A 200 19.47 10.66 -24.57
N ALA A 201 18.49 10.77 -23.66
CA ALA A 201 17.34 11.66 -23.77
C ALA A 201 17.47 12.87 -22.84
#